data_AF-A0A8H7NZ84-F1
#
_entry.id   AF-A0A8H7NZ84-F1
#
_cell.length_a   1.000
_cell.length_b   1.000
_cell.length_c   1.000
_cell.angle_alpha   90.00
_cell.angle_beta   90.00
_cell.angle_gamma   90.00
#
_symmetry.space_group_name_H-M   'P 1'
#
loop_
_entity.id
_entity.type
_entity.pdbx_description
1 polymer ?
#
loop_
_entity_poly.entity_id
_entity_poly.type
_entity_poly.pdbx_seq_one_letter_code
_entity_poly.pdbx_strand_id
1 'polypeptide(L)'
;MRRNRLTVSSTALVLYEHVATFSQEVQLMWFAKTSLATVLFFINRYVLLLSATLSMLEVFNVSRNARKVLLVSQGICVIVSLATWAVFVMFRVYVMTARKWRPTILSLLLGLVPFAVNLVSVSFKIKRMMTTLYYLHQAALAESCVVPGLAPDIGPNIGFVLKAPLVTSHMFVHNYMECILRRLIATIRCEET
;
A
#
# COMPACT_ATOMS: atom_id res chain seq x y z
N MET A 1 24.94 3.11 5.12
CA MET A 1 25.62 1.83 4.75
C MET A 1 25.22 0.63 5.61
N ARG A 2 25.15 0.70 6.95
CA ARG A 2 24.82 -0.48 7.80
C ARG A 2 23.46 -1.12 7.46
N ARG A 3 22.42 -0.32 7.25
CA ARG A 3 21.06 -0.82 6.94
C ARG A 3 21.04 -1.69 5.67
N ASN A 4 21.65 -1.23 4.57
CA ASN A 4 21.67 -1.98 3.30
C ASN A 4 22.38 -3.33 3.42
N ARG A 5 23.49 -3.41 4.17
CA ARG A 5 24.21 -4.69 4.36
C ARG A 5 23.35 -5.73 5.10
N LEU A 6 22.65 -5.30 6.15
CA LEU A 6 21.74 -6.18 6.89
C LEU A 6 20.61 -6.68 6.00
N THR A 7 20.02 -5.81 5.19
CA THR A 7 18.95 -6.20 4.27
C THR A 7 19.42 -7.26 3.29
N VAL A 8 20.60 -7.09 2.67
CA VAL A 8 21.19 -8.07 1.73
C VAL A 8 21.46 -9.42 2.41
N SER A 9 22.06 -9.42 3.60
CA SER A 9 22.31 -10.67 4.34
C SER A 9 21.01 -11.37 4.74
N SER A 10 20.00 -10.64 5.20
CA SER A 10 18.69 -11.21 5.55
C SER A 10 17.99 -11.83 4.35
N THR A 11 17.99 -11.16 3.18
CA THR A 11 17.38 -11.73 1.98
C THR A 11 18.15 -12.96 1.47
N ALA A 12 19.48 -12.93 1.51
CA ALA A 12 20.29 -14.10 1.14
C ALA A 12 19.97 -15.31 2.02
N LEU A 13 19.82 -15.09 3.34
CA LEU A 13 19.43 -16.15 4.28
C LEU A 13 18.04 -16.70 3.98
N VAL A 14 17.06 -15.83 3.71
CA VAL A 14 15.70 -16.26 3.33
C VAL A 14 15.74 -17.09 2.05
N LEU A 15 16.45 -16.65 1.02
CA LEU A 15 16.57 -17.41 -0.23
C LEU A 15 17.24 -18.77 -0.01
N TYR A 16 18.29 -18.82 0.82
CA TYR A 16 18.98 -20.07 1.15
C TYR A 16 18.03 -21.07 1.84
N GLU A 17 17.30 -20.62 2.87
CA GLU A 17 16.30 -21.45 3.57
C GLU A 17 15.22 -21.95 2.60
N HIS A 18 14.77 -21.10 1.66
CA HIS A 18 13.80 -21.49 0.65
C HIS A 18 14.34 -22.58 -0.29
N VAL A 19 15.57 -22.46 -0.77
CA VAL A 19 16.16 -23.48 -1.65
C VAL A 19 16.38 -24.79 -0.89
N ALA A 20 16.92 -24.71 0.33
CA ALA A 20 17.23 -25.90 1.14
C ALA A 20 15.97 -26.72 1.46
N THR A 21 14.87 -26.06 1.80
CA THR A 21 13.63 -26.74 2.19
C THR A 21 12.76 -27.16 1.00
N PHE A 22 12.99 -26.60 -0.19
CA PHE A 22 12.17 -26.87 -1.38
C PHE A 22 12.07 -28.37 -1.74
N SER A 23 13.16 -29.12 -1.61
CA SER A 23 13.15 -30.57 -1.91
C SER A 23 12.17 -31.33 -1.01
N GLN A 24 12.05 -30.95 0.26
CA GLN A 24 11.14 -31.59 1.20
C GLN A 24 9.69 -31.17 0.91
N GLU A 25 9.46 -29.93 0.48
CA GLU A 25 8.13 -29.45 0.14
C GLU A 25 7.51 -30.16 -1.06
N VAL A 26 8.30 -30.38 -2.10
CA VAL A 26 7.83 -31.09 -3.29
C VAL A 26 7.44 -32.52 -2.92
N GLN A 27 8.20 -33.18 -2.04
CA GLN A 27 7.89 -34.55 -1.63
C GLN A 27 6.68 -34.63 -0.67
N LEU A 28 6.58 -33.71 0.29
CA LEU A 28 5.60 -33.79 1.38
C LEU A 28 4.31 -33.02 1.12
N MET A 29 4.37 -31.89 0.42
CA MET A 29 3.24 -30.95 0.31
C MET A 29 2.59 -30.97 -1.07
N TRP A 30 3.34 -31.22 -2.15
CA TRP A 30 2.75 -31.26 -3.49
C TRP A 30 1.91 -32.51 -3.73
N PHE A 31 2.28 -33.64 -3.11
CA PHE A 31 1.52 -34.89 -3.20
C PHE A 31 0.52 -35.10 -2.04
N ALA A 32 0.52 -34.21 -1.04
CA ALA A 32 -0.42 -34.27 0.06
C ALA A 32 -1.80 -33.72 -0.33
N LYS A 33 -2.83 -34.19 0.37
CA LYS A 33 -4.18 -33.62 0.25
C LYS A 33 -4.15 -32.13 0.58
N THR A 34 -4.74 -31.31 -0.28
CA THR A 34 -4.84 -29.87 -0.10
C THR A 34 -5.68 -29.55 1.12
N SER A 35 -5.03 -29.39 2.27
CA SER A 35 -5.65 -28.98 3.52
C SER A 35 -5.52 -27.47 3.70
N LEU A 36 -6.38 -26.89 4.55
CA LEU A 36 -6.29 -25.46 4.91
C LEU A 36 -4.88 -25.09 5.42
N ALA A 37 -4.26 -25.98 6.22
CA ALA A 37 -2.91 -25.78 6.74
C ALA A 37 -1.84 -25.75 5.64
N THR A 38 -1.99 -26.59 4.61
CA THR A 38 -1.11 -26.62 3.43
C THR A 38 -1.19 -25.30 2.66
N VAL A 39 -2.39 -24.78 2.43
CA VAL A 39 -2.60 -23.50 1.74
C VAL A 39 -2.01 -22.33 2.54
N LEU A 40 -2.29 -22.27 3.84
CA LEU A 40 -1.73 -21.25 4.75
C LEU A 40 -0.20 -21.27 4.76
N PHE A 41 0.39 -22.47 4.76
CA PHE A 41 1.84 -22.63 4.71
C PHE A 41 2.43 -22.03 3.43
N PHE A 42 1.87 -22.34 2.26
CA PHE A 42 2.33 -21.76 0.99
C PHE A 42 2.17 -20.24 0.97
N ILE A 43 1.02 -19.72 1.41
CA ILE A 43 0.79 -18.27 1.47
C ILE A 43 1.90 -17.59 2.28
N ASN A 44 2.16 -18.07 3.50
CA ASN A 44 3.20 -17.47 4.34
C ASN A 44 4.58 -17.53 3.71
N ARG A 45 4.94 -18.67 3.11
CA ARG A 45 6.26 -18.88 2.50
C ARG A 45 6.51 -17.97 1.31
N TYR A 46 5.55 -17.86 0.40
CA TYR A 46 5.70 -17.01 -0.79
C TYR A 46 5.60 -15.53 -0.44
N VAL A 47 4.78 -15.16 0.55
CA VAL A 47 4.70 -13.78 1.04
C VAL A 47 6.01 -13.33 1.69
N LEU A 48 6.68 -14.19 2.45
CA LEU A 48 8.00 -13.90 3.01
C LEU A 48 9.06 -13.71 1.92
N LEU A 49 9.04 -14.53 0.87
CA LEU A 49 9.94 -14.37 -0.27
C LEU A 49 9.66 -13.07 -1.03
N LEU A 50 8.38 -12.73 -1.22
CA LEU A 50 7.97 -11.46 -1.81
C LEU A 50 8.43 -10.27 -0.97
N SER A 51 8.28 -10.32 0.35
CA SER A 51 8.76 -9.26 1.25
C SER A 51 10.29 -9.13 1.20
N ALA A 52 11.03 -10.23 1.15
CA ALA A 52 12.49 -10.21 1.05
C ALA A 52 12.99 -9.63 -0.29
N THR A 53 12.31 -9.96 -1.40
CA THR A 53 12.63 -9.41 -2.72
C THR A 53 12.28 -7.93 -2.83
N LEU A 54 11.09 -7.52 -2.36
CA LEU A 54 10.72 -6.10 -2.28
C LEU A 54 11.70 -5.29 -1.41
N SER A 55 12.31 -5.90 -0.39
CA SER A 55 13.32 -5.24 0.47
C SER A 55 14.64 -5.05 -0.27
N MET A 56 15.01 -5.98 -1.17
CA MET A 56 16.16 -5.81 -2.06
C MET A 56 15.96 -4.65 -3.03
N LEU A 57 14.74 -4.48 -3.56
CA LEU A 57 14.45 -3.37 -4.47
C LEU A 57 14.67 -2.00 -3.79
N GLU A 58 14.47 -1.89 -2.48
CA GLU A 58 14.73 -0.64 -1.73
C GLU A 58 16.23 -0.31 -1.61
N VAL A 59 17.11 -1.31 -1.73
CA VAL A 59 18.57 -1.10 -1.68
C VAL A 59 19.08 -0.38 -2.93
N PHE A 60 18.37 -0.53 -4.06
CA PHE A 60 18.66 0.20 -5.28
C PHE A 60 18.17 1.66 -5.19
N ASN A 61 18.78 2.56 -5.96
CA ASN A 61 18.40 3.98 -6.00
C ASN A 61 17.06 4.19 -6.71
N VAL A 62 15.97 3.84 -6.03
CA VAL A 62 14.61 3.95 -6.52
C VAL A 62 14.04 5.35 -6.26
N SER A 63 13.23 5.86 -7.20
CA SER A 63 12.56 7.16 -7.08
C SER A 63 11.75 7.28 -5.78
N ARG A 64 11.62 8.50 -5.25
CA ARG A 64 10.91 8.80 -3.98
C ARG A 64 9.46 8.27 -3.99
N ASN A 65 8.78 8.33 -5.13
CA ASN A 65 7.41 7.84 -5.26
C ASN A 65 7.35 6.31 -5.24
N ALA A 66 8.23 5.65 -5.99
CA ALA A 66 8.32 4.20 -6.01
C ALA A 66 8.73 3.63 -4.64
N ARG A 67 9.61 4.31 -3.87
CA ARG A 67 9.93 3.90 -2.50
C ARG A 67 8.73 3.93 -1.56
N LYS A 68 7.83 4.92 -1.69
CA LYS A 68 6.59 4.94 -0.89
C LYS A 68 5.70 3.75 -1.22
N VAL A 69 5.57 3.40 -2.51
CA VAL A 69 4.82 2.22 -2.98
C VAL A 69 5.41 0.94 -2.41
N LEU A 70 6.73 0.79 -2.47
CA LEU A 70 7.44 -0.35 -1.87
C LEU A 70 7.14 -0.49 -0.38
N LEU A 71 7.22 0.59 0.40
CA LEU A 71 6.94 0.55 1.84
C LEU A 71 5.49 0.14 2.16
N VAL A 72 4.53 0.51 1.31
CA VAL A 72 3.14 0.04 1.47
C VAL A 72 3.00 -1.44 1.13
N SER A 73 3.62 -1.89 0.03
CA SER A 73 3.61 -3.30 -0.36
C SER A 73 4.24 -4.20 0.70
N GLN A 74 5.32 -3.75 1.34
CA GLN A 74 5.92 -4.41 2.52
C GLN A 74 4.93 -4.51 3.68
N GLY A 75 4.22 -3.42 3.98
CA GLY A 75 3.20 -3.42 5.03
C GLY A 75 2.09 -4.44 4.78
N ILE A 76 1.66 -4.61 3.52
CA ILE A 76 0.66 -5.61 3.13
C ILE A 76 1.21 -7.04 3.37
N CYS A 77 2.46 -7.31 2.97
CA CYS A 77 3.09 -8.62 3.20
C CYS A 77 3.13 -8.96 4.70
N VAL A 78 3.51 -7.99 5.54
CA VAL A 78 3.55 -8.16 7.00
C VAL A 78 2.16 -8.49 7.57
N ILE A 79 1.11 -7.83 7.10
CA ILE A 79 -0.27 -8.10 7.55
C ILE A 79 -0.67 -9.55 7.22
N VAL A 80 -0.35 -10.04 6.02
CA VAL A 80 -0.66 -11.42 5.61
C VAL A 80 0.14 -12.44 6.44
N SER A 81 1.42 -12.18 6.70
CA SER A 81 2.25 -13.03 7.55
C SER A 81 1.73 -13.07 9.00
N LEU A 82 1.29 -11.93 9.55
CA LEU A 82 0.70 -11.86 10.90
C LEU A 82 -0.61 -12.64 10.99
N ALA A 83 -1.49 -12.50 9.99
CA ALA A 83 -2.72 -13.27 9.93
C ALA A 83 -2.44 -14.78 9.90
N THR A 84 -1.48 -15.18 9.08
CA THR A 84 -1.11 -16.60 8.96
C THR A 84 -0.49 -17.13 10.26
N TRP A 85 0.37 -16.34 10.92
CA TRP A 85 0.94 -16.69 12.21
C TRP A 85 -0.13 -16.86 13.29
N ALA A 86 -1.11 -15.95 13.37
CA ALA A 86 -2.21 -16.05 14.32
C ALA A 86 -3.03 -17.34 14.14
N VAL A 87 -3.29 -17.73 12.89
CA VAL A 87 -3.98 -18.99 12.57
C VAL A 87 -3.15 -20.21 12.96
N PHE A 88 -1.84 -20.20 12.70
CA PHE A 88 -0.95 -21.30 13.11
C PHE A 88 -0.87 -21.46 14.63
N VAL A 89 -0.78 -20.35 15.36
CA VAL A 89 -0.79 -20.36 16.82
C VAL A 89 -2.12 -20.93 17.34
N MET A 90 -3.24 -20.49 16.76
CA MET A 90 -4.57 -21.01 17.10
C MET A 90 -4.65 -22.53 16.88
N PHE A 91 -4.20 -23.03 15.73
CA PHE A 91 -4.17 -24.48 15.44
C PHE A 91 -3.31 -25.24 16.44
N ARG A 92 -2.13 -24.71 16.76
CA ARG A 92 -1.20 -25.33 17.71
C ARG A 92 -1.83 -25.42 19.11
N VAL A 93 -2.43 -24.34 19.59
CA VAL A 93 -3.08 -24.28 20.90
C VAL A 93 -4.29 -25.21 20.95
N TYR A 94 -5.06 -25.30 19.86
CA TYR A 94 -6.22 -26.20 19.76
C TYR A 94 -5.83 -27.67 19.92
N VAL A 95 -4.75 -28.08 19.27
CA VAL A 95 -4.21 -29.44 19.37
C VAL A 95 -3.62 -29.69 20.76
N MET A 96 -2.79 -28.77 21.28
CA MET A 96 -2.14 -28.93 22.59
C MET A 96 -3.14 -28.95 23.75
N THR A 97 -4.28 -28.26 23.64
CA THR A 97 -5.28 -28.20 24.71
C THR A 97 -6.38 -29.25 24.58
N ALA A 98 -6.13 -30.35 23.86
CA ALA A 98 -7.09 -31.45 23.67
C ALA A 98 -8.49 -30.96 23.23
N ARG A 99 -8.54 -30.02 22.28
CA ARG A 99 -9.78 -29.42 21.72
C ARG A 99 -10.61 -28.55 22.67
N LYS A 100 -10.04 -28.03 23.76
CA LYS A 100 -10.71 -27.02 24.59
C LYS A 100 -10.71 -25.64 23.90
N TRP A 101 -11.90 -25.07 23.70
CA TRP A 101 -12.09 -23.83 22.93
C TRP A 101 -11.63 -22.55 23.65
N ARG A 102 -11.68 -22.50 24.99
CA ARG A 102 -11.37 -21.29 25.77
C ARG A 102 -9.96 -20.72 25.51
N PRO A 103 -8.86 -21.48 25.68
CA PRO A 103 -7.52 -20.95 25.41
C PRO A 103 -7.26 -20.77 23.90
N THR A 104 -7.92 -21.55 23.05
CA THR A 104 -7.82 -21.41 21.59
C THR A 104 -8.32 -20.03 21.16
N ILE A 105 -9.49 -19.62 21.62
CA ILE A 105 -10.06 -18.29 21.32
C ILE A 105 -9.17 -17.18 21.91
N LEU A 106 -8.70 -17.35 23.14
CA LEU A 106 -7.82 -16.37 23.77
C LEU A 106 -6.53 -16.15 22.95
N SER A 107 -5.91 -17.22 22.46
CA SER A 107 -4.71 -17.14 21.61
C SER A 107 -4.96 -16.42 20.28
N LEU A 108 -6.14 -16.64 19.68
CA LEU A 108 -6.55 -15.97 18.46
C LEU A 108 -6.78 -14.47 18.69
N LEU A 109 -7.45 -14.11 19.79
CA LEU A 109 -7.70 -12.71 20.16
C LEU A 109 -6.38 -11.96 20.41
N LEU A 110 -5.43 -12.58 21.11
CA LEU A 110 -4.09 -11.99 21.29
C LEU A 110 -3.35 -11.81 19.96
N GLY A 111 -3.43 -12.79 19.07
CA GLY A 111 -2.83 -12.71 17.72
C GLY A 111 -3.46 -11.63 16.83
N LEU A 112 -4.72 -11.27 17.07
CA LEU A 112 -5.42 -10.24 16.30
C LEU A 112 -4.97 -8.80 16.65
N VAL A 113 -4.40 -8.59 17.83
CA VAL A 113 -3.90 -7.28 18.28
C VAL A 113 -2.84 -6.71 17.33
N PRO A 114 -1.69 -7.39 17.07
CA PRO A 114 -0.70 -6.88 16.14
C PRO A 114 -1.24 -6.76 14.71
N PHE A 115 -2.16 -7.64 14.30
CA PHE A 115 -2.82 -7.54 13.00
C PHE A 115 -3.60 -6.23 12.86
N ALA A 116 -4.45 -5.90 13.83
CA ALA A 116 -5.27 -4.69 13.82
C ALA A 116 -4.42 -3.40 13.81
N VAL A 117 -3.37 -3.34 14.64
CA VAL A 117 -2.47 -2.18 14.70
C VAL A 117 -1.75 -1.96 13.37
N ASN A 118 -1.24 -3.04 12.75
CA ASN A 118 -0.56 -2.94 11.46
C ASN A 118 -1.53 -2.57 10.33
N LEU A 119 -2.76 -3.08 10.36
CA LEU A 119 -3.81 -2.75 9.39
C LEU A 119 -4.15 -1.26 9.40
N VAL A 120 -4.33 -0.66 10.58
CA VAL A 120 -4.58 0.78 10.72
C VAL A 120 -3.40 1.60 10.22
N SER A 121 -2.17 1.19 10.56
CA SER A 121 -0.95 1.87 10.11
C SER A 121 -0.81 1.88 8.58
N VAL A 122 -1.05 0.73 7.93
CA VAL A 122 -0.99 0.62 6.47
C VAL A 122 -2.12 1.41 5.80
N SER A 123 -3.33 1.35 6.35
CA SER A 123 -4.48 2.11 5.85
C SER A 123 -4.23 3.61 5.86
N PHE A 124 -3.61 4.13 6.92
CA PHE A 124 -3.21 5.54 7.01
C PHE A 124 -2.14 5.90 5.97
N LYS A 125 -1.13 5.03 5.78
CA LYS A 125 -0.08 5.23 4.76
C LYS A 125 -0.66 5.25 3.34
N ILE A 126 -1.59 4.35 3.02
CA ILE A 126 -2.26 4.28 1.72
C ILE A 126 -3.05 5.57 1.45
N LYS A 127 -3.88 6.02 2.40
CA LYS A 127 -4.65 7.27 2.26
C LYS A 127 -3.72 8.46 1.95
N ARG A 128 -2.64 8.61 2.73
CA ARG A 128 -1.67 9.69 2.54
C ARG A 128 -0.97 9.63 1.18
N MET A 129 -0.65 8.43 0.69
CA MET A 129 -0.03 8.25 -0.63
C MET A 129 -1.00 8.64 -1.75
N MET A 130 -2.24 8.15 -1.71
CA MET A 130 -3.25 8.42 -2.73
C MET A 130 -3.55 9.91 -2.84
N THR A 131 -3.67 10.60 -1.71
CA THR A 131 -3.81 12.06 -1.66
C THR A 131 -2.61 12.78 -2.30
N THR A 132 -1.38 12.33 -2.04
CA THR A 132 -0.19 12.93 -2.67
C THR A 132 -0.17 12.73 -4.18
N LEU A 133 -0.55 11.55 -4.66
CA LEU A 133 -0.61 11.25 -6.09
C LEU A 133 -1.68 12.09 -6.80
N TYR A 134 -2.84 12.26 -6.17
CA TYR A 134 -3.91 13.13 -6.66
C TYR A 134 -3.42 14.59 -6.83
N TYR A 135 -2.76 15.15 -5.81
CA TYR A 135 -2.21 16.51 -5.90
C TYR A 135 -1.09 16.63 -6.95
N LEU A 136 -0.22 15.62 -7.07
CA LEU A 136 0.85 15.61 -8.07
C LEU A 136 0.29 15.56 -9.49
N HIS A 137 -0.74 14.75 -9.72
CA HIS A 137 -1.43 14.66 -11.01
C HIS A 137 -2.08 16.00 -11.39
N GLN A 138 -2.73 16.65 -10.42
CA GLN A 138 -3.38 17.93 -10.65
C GLN A 138 -2.37 19.07 -10.92
N ALA A 139 -1.22 19.06 -10.24
CA ALA A 139 -0.13 20.01 -10.52
C ALA A 139 0.49 19.81 -11.92
N ALA A 140 0.70 18.56 -12.34
CA ALA A 140 1.21 18.25 -13.68
C ALA A 140 0.25 18.69 -14.81
N LEU A 141 -1.06 18.57 -14.58
CA LEU A 141 -2.07 19.10 -15.51
C LEU A 141 -2.07 20.63 -15.56
N ALA A 142 -1.86 21.31 -14.43
CA ALA A 142 -1.78 22.76 -14.39
C ALA A 142 -0.57 23.31 -15.17
N GLU A 143 0.58 22.62 -15.13
CA GLU A 143 1.76 22.97 -15.94
C GLU A 143 1.52 22.75 -17.45
N SER A 144 0.69 21.78 -17.82
CA SER A 144 0.36 21.49 -19.23
C SER A 144 -0.59 22.53 -19.85
N CYS A 145 -1.36 23.25 -19.04
CA CYS A 145 -2.23 24.34 -19.50
C CYS A 145 -1.49 25.69 -19.66
N VAL A 146 -0.21 25.78 -19.29
CA VAL A 146 0.61 26.96 -19.57
C VAL A 146 1.04 26.90 -21.02
N VAL A 147 0.23 27.47 -21.90
CA VAL A 147 0.56 27.66 -23.31
C VAL A 147 1.82 28.54 -23.39
N PRO A 148 2.93 28.07 -24.00
CA PRO A 148 4.10 28.90 -24.22
C PRO A 148 3.76 29.92 -25.30
N GLY A 149 3.35 31.12 -24.91
CA GLY A 149 3.00 32.18 -25.87
C GLY A 149 2.23 33.38 -25.32
N LEU A 150 1.66 33.33 -24.12
CA LEU A 150 0.96 34.49 -23.54
C LEU A 150 1.87 35.24 -22.57
N ALA A 151 2.66 36.17 -23.12
CA ALA A 151 3.35 37.20 -22.36
C ALA A 151 2.35 38.15 -21.66
N PRO A 152 2.78 38.85 -20.59
CA PRO A 152 1.96 39.09 -19.40
C PRO A 152 1.41 40.52 -19.32
N ASP A 153 0.12 40.66 -18.99
CA ASP A 153 -0.43 41.91 -18.44
C ASP A 153 -1.36 41.67 -17.24
N ILE A 154 -1.26 40.49 -16.62
CA ILE A 154 -2.12 40.14 -15.49
C ILE A 154 -1.25 40.06 -14.23
N GLY A 155 -1.41 41.07 -13.39
CA GLY A 155 -0.53 41.43 -12.28
C GLY A 155 -0.25 40.36 -11.22
N PRO A 156 0.67 40.66 -10.29
CA PRO A 156 1.36 39.71 -9.42
C PRO A 156 0.48 38.95 -8.40
N ASN A 157 -0.83 39.24 -8.35
CA ASN A 157 -1.73 38.69 -7.33
C ASN A 157 -2.28 37.28 -7.65
N ILE A 158 -2.29 36.83 -8.91
CA ILE A 158 -2.91 35.53 -9.26
C ILE A 158 -1.94 34.36 -9.06
N GLY A 159 -0.63 34.60 -9.17
CA GLY A 159 0.40 33.58 -8.90
C GLY A 159 0.40 33.07 -7.45
N PHE A 160 -0.12 33.87 -6.52
CA PHE A 160 -0.28 33.51 -5.11
C PHE A 160 -1.55 32.69 -4.86
N VAL A 161 -2.64 32.96 -5.61
CA VAL A 161 -3.94 32.29 -5.44
C VAL A 161 -3.90 30.82 -5.87
N LEU A 162 -3.08 30.47 -6.87
CA LEU A 162 -2.97 29.07 -7.33
C LEU A 162 -2.02 28.21 -6.48
N LYS A 163 -1.14 28.82 -5.68
CA LYS A 163 -0.09 28.11 -4.90
C LYS A 163 -0.41 27.93 -3.42
N ALA A 164 -1.57 28.38 -2.94
CA ALA A 164 -2.02 28.14 -1.58
C ALA A 164 -2.96 26.91 -1.54
N PRO A 165 -2.47 25.70 -1.26
CA PRO A 165 -3.34 24.61 -0.86
C PRO A 165 -3.77 24.87 0.59
N LEU A 166 -5.01 24.48 0.94
CA LEU A 166 -5.46 23.98 2.25
C LEU A 166 -6.82 24.54 2.66
N VAL A 167 -7.71 23.58 2.98
CA VAL A 167 -8.96 23.73 3.74
C VAL A 167 -10.14 24.30 2.95
N THR A 168 -10.84 23.45 2.19
CA THR A 168 -12.33 23.39 2.12
C THR A 168 -12.79 22.44 1.02
N SER A 169 -12.48 21.16 1.19
CA SER A 169 -12.83 20.08 0.24
C SER A 169 -14.34 19.86 0.05
N HIS A 170 -15.22 20.60 0.74
CA HIS A 170 -16.67 20.51 0.59
C HIS A 170 -17.31 21.75 -0.06
N MET A 171 -16.64 22.91 -0.06
CA MET A 171 -17.15 24.14 -0.68
C MET A 171 -16.70 24.27 -2.14
N PHE A 172 -15.59 23.62 -2.49
CA PHE A 172 -14.98 23.76 -3.81
C PHE A 172 -15.71 22.99 -4.91
N VAL A 173 -16.33 21.83 -4.59
CA VAL A 173 -17.11 21.07 -5.60
C VAL A 173 -18.34 21.86 -6.07
N HIS A 174 -18.99 22.60 -5.17
CA HIS A 174 -20.15 23.42 -5.49
C HIS A 174 -19.77 24.64 -6.36
N ASN A 175 -18.69 25.34 -6.00
CA ASN A 175 -18.22 26.49 -6.79
C ASN A 175 -17.62 26.10 -8.15
N TYR A 176 -17.01 24.91 -8.25
CA TYR A 176 -16.47 24.42 -9.51
C TYR A 176 -17.59 23.98 -10.48
N MET A 177 -18.64 23.35 -9.97
CA MET A 177 -19.87 23.06 -10.73
C MET A 177 -20.55 24.36 -11.19
N GLU A 178 -20.70 25.37 -10.33
CA GLU A 178 -21.26 26.69 -10.69
C GLU A 178 -20.44 27.39 -11.79
N CYS A 179 -19.10 27.26 -11.75
CA CYS A 179 -18.23 27.89 -12.74
C CYS A 179 -18.31 27.20 -14.11
N ILE A 180 -18.42 25.87 -14.14
CA ILE A 180 -18.65 25.10 -15.36
C ILE A 180 -20.04 25.37 -15.92
N LEU A 181 -21.06 25.44 -15.05
CA LEU A 181 -22.45 25.70 -15.44
C LEU A 181 -22.61 27.09 -16.05
N ARG A 182 -21.96 28.12 -15.48
CA ARG A 182 -21.97 29.50 -16.03
C ARG A 182 -21.25 29.60 -17.37
N ARG A 183 -20.16 28.84 -17.57
CA ARG A 183 -19.48 28.78 -18.87
C ARG A 183 -20.31 28.06 -19.93
N LEU A 184 -20.99 26.96 -19.56
CA LEU A 184 -21.91 26.25 -20.44
C LEU A 184 -23.12 27.11 -20.84
N ILE A 185 -23.72 27.84 -19.90
CA ILE A 185 -24.81 28.78 -20.17
C ILE A 185 -24.34 29.91 -21.10
N ALA A 186 -23.11 30.41 -20.94
CA ALA A 186 -22.56 31.44 -21.80
C ALA A 186 -22.27 30.93 -23.23
N THR A 187 -21.79 29.70 -23.39
CA THR A 187 -21.57 29.10 -24.72
C THR A 187 -22.88 28.78 -25.44
N ILE A 188 -23.89 28.28 -24.74
CA ILE A 188 -25.20 28.00 -25.34
C ILE A 188 -25.87 29.31 -25.79
N ARG A 189 -25.71 30.40 -25.02
CA ARG A 189 -26.26 31.72 -25.38
C ARG A 189 -25.56 32.38 -26.58
N CYS A 190 -24.32 32.03 -26.88
CA CYS A 190 -23.62 32.51 -28.08
C CYS A 190 -23.93 31.70 -29.34
N GLU A 191 -24.55 30.52 -29.21
CA GLU A 191 -24.87 29.65 -30.36
C GLU A 191 -26.29 29.89 -30.90
N GLU A 192 -27.11 30.67 -30.18
CA GLU A 192 -28.51 30.99 -30.52
C GLU A 192 -28.70 32.41 -31.09
N THR A 193 -27.61 33.14 -31.35
CA THR A 193 -27.60 34.48 -32.01
C THR A 193 -26.70 34.49 -33.23
#